data_AF-A0A0F9QI24-F1
#
_entry.id   AF-A0A0F9QI24-F1
#
_cell.length_a   1.000
_cell.length_b   1.000
_cell.length_c   1.000
_cell.angle_alpha   90.00
_cell.angle_beta   90.00
_cell.angle_gamma   90.00
#
_symmetry.space_group_name_H-M   'P 1'
#
loop_
_entity.id
_entity.type
_entity.pdbx_description
1 polymer ?
#
loop_
_entity_poly.entity_id
_entity_poly.type
_entity_poly.pdbx_seq_one_letter_code
_entity_poly.pdbx_strand_id
1 'polypeptide(L)'
;MDGKEKEKSFKINEYLTVKLEGGQTVIYIADRPIRKCKFLLINIPVDEFRSFDEIQSIDEVAENLDRSLEPLRERKQFKYSIPPDVEFWGHSSNLQVWYENGYNTKLLHSNLAFPLLRELTRAGDTQARKNFKEEIAKRYNNGGENLQKFLRSEHYLDHLSIEEFLGLIDNENDFEVIAQLRELYPRFEKKDIGGMVLKLNIDIKKGRVSRLSLSGLEFDRIPECVRELSSLEHLSVSFDCLKSLPEWIGEFKELKTLKIGNNLLKTVPQEIGGLSKLEELYARGNQLEILPESIGNLKSLRILELYENRLKIIPDTISKLVNLELLDLHENSITVLPDTIGNLKNLKDLRLDKNQLHILPPEMAELRKLQKLTLSNNELKSIPELIGGLVNLELLDVSDNPLYRINKAIYNLYKLKDVWLLNVPLREHHVEDLKFEGQLLRIHYQKIKK
;
A
#
# COMPACT_ATOMS: atom_id res chain seq x y z
N MET A 1 -3.71 46.43 -38.64
CA MET A 1 -2.36 45.84 -38.59
C MET A 1 -2.51 44.46 -37.99
N ASP A 2 -2.25 43.44 -38.80
CA ASP A 2 -2.25 42.03 -38.44
C ASP A 2 -1.30 41.77 -37.26
N GLY A 3 -1.86 41.34 -36.13
CA GLY A 3 -1.12 40.81 -34.99
C GLY A 3 -1.41 39.33 -34.82
N LYS A 4 -1.22 38.52 -35.87
CA LYS A 4 -1.07 37.08 -35.66
C LYS A 4 0.20 36.91 -34.81
N GLU A 5 0.04 36.58 -33.53
CA GLU A 5 1.15 36.07 -32.72
C GLU A 5 1.87 35.01 -33.55
N LYS A 6 3.15 35.24 -33.85
CA LYS A 6 3.96 34.24 -34.56
C LYS A 6 3.90 32.97 -33.74
N GLU A 7 3.27 31.94 -34.30
CA GLU A 7 3.27 30.58 -33.75
C GLU A 7 4.74 30.17 -33.55
N LYS A 8 5.20 30.14 -32.29
CA LYS A 8 6.57 29.74 -31.98
C LYS A 8 6.62 28.22 -32.02
N SER A 9 7.52 27.67 -32.82
CA SER A 9 7.74 26.23 -32.93
C SER A 9 9.22 25.92 -32.80
N PHE A 10 9.54 24.90 -32.02
CA PHE A 10 10.89 24.37 -31.86
C PHE A 10 10.89 22.88 -32.23
N LYS A 11 11.64 22.52 -33.27
CA LYS A 11 11.77 21.13 -33.74
C LYS A 11 12.98 20.49 -33.07
N ILE A 12 12.74 19.46 -32.26
CA ILE A 12 13.79 18.72 -31.54
C ILE A 12 14.39 17.65 -32.45
N ASN A 13 13.52 16.91 -33.14
CA ASN A 13 13.93 15.94 -34.16
C ASN A 13 12.85 15.78 -35.23
N GLU A 14 12.98 14.78 -36.11
CA GLU A 14 12.02 14.51 -37.19
C GLU A 14 10.58 14.30 -36.68
N TYR A 15 10.41 13.69 -35.50
CA TYR A 15 9.13 13.30 -34.94
C TYR A 15 8.66 14.23 -33.81
N LEU A 16 9.55 14.83 -33.04
CA LEU A 16 9.26 15.62 -31.84
C LEU A 16 9.36 17.12 -32.11
N THR A 17 8.25 17.84 -31.93
CA THR A 17 8.18 19.30 -32.06
C THR A 17 7.42 19.90 -30.89
N VAL A 18 7.82 21.07 -30.43
CA VAL A 18 7.16 21.83 -29.37
C VAL A 18 6.60 23.11 -29.97
N LYS A 19 5.38 23.49 -29.62
CA LYS A 19 4.75 24.73 -30.11
C LYS A 19 4.16 25.54 -28.96
N LEU A 20 4.21 26.86 -29.09
CA LEU A 20 3.49 27.79 -28.21
C LEU A 20 2.15 28.14 -28.85
N GLU A 21 1.06 27.64 -28.29
CA GLU A 21 -0.30 27.81 -28.79
C GLU A 21 -1.20 28.33 -27.67
N GLY A 22 -1.86 29.47 -27.89
CA GLY A 22 -2.80 30.02 -26.90
C GLY A 22 -2.17 30.32 -25.53
N GLY A 23 -0.88 30.65 -25.50
CA GLY A 23 -0.12 30.88 -24.27
C GLY A 23 0.27 29.61 -23.51
N GLN A 24 0.14 28.42 -24.11
CA GLN A 24 0.56 27.15 -23.54
C GLN A 24 1.56 26.43 -24.43
N THR A 25 2.48 25.70 -23.79
CA THR A 25 3.45 24.86 -24.49
C THR A 25 2.82 23.50 -24.79
N VAL A 26 2.76 23.13 -26.07
CA VAL A 26 2.16 21.89 -26.56
C VAL A 26 3.23 21.04 -27.25
N ILE A 27 3.31 19.76 -26.84
CA ILE A 27 4.23 18.79 -27.44
C ILE A 27 3.52 18.03 -28.56
N TYR A 28 4.17 17.92 -29.71
CA TYR A 28 3.72 17.18 -30.88
C TYR A 28 4.66 16.01 -31.17
N ILE A 29 4.07 14.84 -31.45
CA ILE A 29 4.78 13.69 -32.00
C ILE A 29 4.15 13.31 -33.35
N ALA A 30 4.96 13.29 -34.41
CA ALA A 30 4.53 13.05 -35.79
C ALA A 30 3.30 13.90 -36.17
N ASP A 31 3.40 15.21 -35.92
CA ASP A 31 2.35 16.21 -36.15
C ASP A 31 1.04 16.00 -35.37
N ARG A 32 1.05 15.14 -34.34
CA ARG A 32 -0.10 14.94 -33.45
C ARG A 32 0.17 15.48 -32.05
N PRO A 33 -0.72 16.30 -31.47
CA PRO A 33 -0.53 16.86 -30.13
C PRO A 33 -0.71 15.76 -29.06
N ILE A 34 0.19 15.73 -28.09
CA ILE A 34 0.10 14.82 -26.94
C ILE A 34 -0.53 15.52 -25.76
N ARG A 35 -1.69 15.00 -25.34
CA ARG A 35 -2.44 15.51 -24.17
C ARG A 35 -2.30 14.64 -22.91
N LYS A 36 -1.54 13.55 -22.98
CA LYS A 36 -1.42 12.55 -21.88
C LYS A 36 -0.36 12.90 -20.83
N CYS A 37 0.28 14.05 -20.91
CA CYS A 37 1.28 14.49 -19.93
C CYS A 37 0.56 15.17 -18.77
N LYS A 38 0.62 14.58 -17.56
CA LYS A 38 -0.11 15.08 -16.38
C LYS A 38 0.39 16.46 -15.94
N PHE A 39 1.69 16.72 -16.00
CA PHE A 39 2.32 18.00 -15.66
C PHE A 39 3.62 18.19 -16.46
N LEU A 40 3.92 19.43 -16.85
CA LEU A 40 5.18 19.84 -17.49
C LEU A 40 6.13 20.55 -16.51
N LEU A 41 5.60 21.08 -15.40
CA LEU A 41 6.37 21.79 -14.38
C LEU A 41 6.36 21.00 -13.07
N ILE A 42 7.53 20.83 -12.47
CA ILE A 42 7.73 20.20 -11.16
C ILE A 42 8.49 21.20 -10.31
N ASN A 43 8.01 21.42 -9.08
CA ASN A 43 8.67 22.33 -8.16
C ASN A 43 9.55 21.53 -7.21
N ILE A 44 10.85 21.76 -7.32
CA ILE A 44 11.84 21.09 -6.49
C ILE A 44 12.52 22.19 -5.67
N PRO A 45 12.28 22.27 -4.34
CA PRO A 45 12.97 23.23 -3.49
C PRO A 45 14.46 22.91 -3.48
N VAL A 46 15.26 23.77 -4.09
CA VAL A 46 16.72 23.60 -4.22
C VAL A 46 17.47 23.88 -2.92
N ASP A 47 16.88 24.65 -2.01
CA ASP A 47 17.47 25.03 -0.72
C ASP A 47 17.61 23.84 0.25
N GLU A 48 16.96 22.72 -0.05
CA GLU A 48 16.99 21.50 0.78
C GLU A 48 18.17 20.57 0.44
N PHE A 49 18.91 20.84 -0.65
CA PHE A 49 20.05 20.03 -1.05
C PHE A 49 21.39 20.56 -0.54
N ARG A 50 22.19 19.69 0.08
CA ARG A 50 23.59 19.96 0.42
C ARG A 50 24.53 19.82 -0.79
N SER A 51 24.19 18.95 -1.73
CA SER A 51 24.87 18.78 -3.02
C SER A 51 23.88 18.25 -4.07
N PHE A 52 24.03 18.71 -5.31
CA PHE A 52 23.28 18.20 -6.46
C PHE A 52 23.89 16.93 -7.07
N ASP A 53 25.12 16.58 -6.68
CA ASP A 53 25.83 15.39 -7.16
C ASP A 53 25.20 14.08 -6.65
N GLU A 54 24.34 14.17 -5.63
CA GLU A 54 23.63 13.04 -5.03
C GLU A 54 22.33 12.68 -5.78
N ILE A 55 21.88 13.55 -6.71
CA ILE A 55 20.63 13.36 -7.45
C ILE A 55 20.83 12.37 -8.61
N GLN A 56 20.21 11.19 -8.54
CA GLN A 56 20.32 10.18 -9.60
C GLN A 56 19.20 10.28 -10.65
N SER A 57 18.05 10.89 -10.33
CA SER A 57 16.97 11.17 -11.29
C SER A 57 15.94 12.18 -10.81
N ILE A 58 15.17 12.76 -11.74
CA ILE A 58 14.05 13.65 -11.42
C ILE A 58 12.97 12.96 -10.56
N ASP A 59 12.70 11.67 -10.78
CA ASP A 59 11.72 10.93 -9.97
C ASP A 59 12.15 10.81 -8.50
N GLU A 60 13.43 10.52 -8.23
CA GLU A 60 13.98 10.44 -6.87
C GLU A 60 13.86 11.78 -6.13
N VAL A 61 14.15 12.86 -6.84
CA VAL A 61 14.03 14.21 -6.29
C VAL A 61 12.58 14.56 -5.99
N ALA A 62 11.67 14.21 -6.90
CA ALA A 62 10.24 14.39 -6.67
C ALA A 62 9.75 13.58 -5.46
N GLU A 63 10.21 12.32 -5.32
CA GLU A 63 9.88 11.47 -4.17
C GLU A 63 10.41 12.03 -2.83
N ASN A 64 11.62 12.59 -2.83
CA ASN A 64 12.28 13.08 -1.62
C ASN A 64 11.83 14.48 -1.19
N LEU A 65 11.47 15.35 -2.14
CA LEU A 65 11.23 16.77 -1.88
C LEU A 65 9.82 17.27 -2.13
N ASP A 66 9.01 16.57 -2.93
CA ASP A 66 7.70 17.07 -3.32
C ASP A 66 6.60 16.04 -3.00
N ARG A 67 5.72 16.41 -2.06
CA ARG A 67 4.46 15.68 -1.79
C ARG A 67 3.46 15.79 -2.96
N SER A 68 3.89 16.18 -4.17
CA SER A 68 3.05 16.33 -5.37
C SER A 68 2.50 15.03 -5.93
N LEU A 69 3.02 13.88 -5.50
CA LEU A 69 2.54 12.57 -5.89
C LEU A 69 1.43 12.01 -4.97
N GLU A 70 1.10 12.67 -3.85
CA GLU A 70 -0.09 12.32 -3.08
C GLU A 70 -1.37 12.84 -3.77
N PRO A 71 -2.44 12.03 -3.89
CA PRO A 71 -3.72 12.49 -4.38
C PRO A 71 -4.40 13.35 -3.31
N LEU A 72 -4.00 14.61 -3.18
CA LEU A 72 -4.59 15.55 -2.22
C LEU A 72 -5.62 16.45 -2.90
N ARG A 73 -6.84 16.40 -2.36
CA ARG A 73 -8.07 17.10 -2.80
C ARG A 73 -7.99 18.63 -2.78
N GLU A 74 -6.89 19.23 -2.33
CA GLU A 74 -6.78 20.67 -2.11
C GLU A 74 -5.38 21.18 -2.45
N ARG A 75 -5.10 21.44 -3.73
CA ARG A 75 -4.05 22.41 -4.06
C ARG A 75 -4.68 23.78 -4.19
N LYS A 76 -4.33 24.69 -3.28
CA LYS A 76 -4.16 26.10 -3.64
C LYS A 76 -3.25 26.10 -4.86
N GLN A 77 -3.76 26.50 -6.03
CA GLN A 77 -2.97 26.64 -7.24
C GLN A 77 -1.80 27.58 -6.91
N PHE A 78 -0.59 27.04 -6.81
CA PHE A 78 0.60 27.87 -6.94
C PHE A 78 0.57 28.41 -8.37
N LYS A 79 0.16 29.67 -8.51
CA LYS A 79 0.13 30.38 -9.77
C LYS A 79 1.55 30.89 -10.03
N TYR A 80 2.38 30.03 -10.60
CA TYR A 80 3.70 30.46 -11.07
C TYR A 80 3.49 31.48 -12.19
N SER A 81 3.98 32.70 -12.01
CA SER A 81 3.96 33.72 -13.07
C SER A 81 5.21 33.58 -13.94
N ILE A 82 5.38 32.42 -14.59
CA ILE A 82 6.40 32.25 -15.62
C ILE A 82 5.79 32.77 -16.93
N PRO A 83 6.43 33.73 -17.62
CA PRO A 83 5.93 34.17 -18.92
C PRO A 83 5.85 32.99 -19.90
N PRO A 84 4.77 32.86 -20.70
CA PRO A 84 4.60 31.72 -21.62
C PRO A 84 5.79 31.46 -22.54
N ASP A 85 6.50 32.51 -22.94
CA ASP A 85 7.70 32.40 -23.77
C ASP A 85 8.90 31.79 -23.02
N VAL A 86 9.09 32.17 -21.75
CA VAL A 86 10.15 31.63 -20.89
C VAL A 86 9.86 30.15 -20.59
N GLU A 87 8.61 29.83 -20.30
CA GLU A 87 8.16 28.46 -20.11
C GLU A 87 8.39 27.61 -21.37
N PHE A 88 8.03 28.12 -22.55
CA PHE A 88 8.24 27.46 -23.83
C PHE A 88 9.71 27.11 -24.07
N TRP A 89 10.63 28.06 -23.87
CA TRP A 89 12.06 27.79 -24.04
C TRP A 89 12.62 26.84 -22.98
N GLY A 90 12.13 26.91 -21.74
CA GLY A 90 12.49 25.95 -20.70
C GLY A 90 12.12 24.52 -21.08
N HIS A 91 10.86 24.30 -21.50
CA HIS A 91 10.40 22.97 -21.94
C HIS A 91 11.13 22.49 -23.19
N SER A 92 11.35 23.37 -24.17
CA SER A 92 12.10 23.04 -25.39
C SER A 92 13.52 22.60 -25.07
N SER A 93 14.19 23.32 -24.17
CA SER A 93 15.55 23.01 -23.74
C SER A 93 15.62 21.66 -23.00
N ASN A 94 14.70 21.40 -22.06
CA ASN A 94 14.66 20.13 -21.33
C ASN A 94 14.44 18.93 -22.26
N LEU A 95 13.52 19.05 -23.22
CA LEU A 95 13.24 17.99 -24.18
C LEU A 95 14.38 17.81 -25.21
N GLN A 96 15.07 18.89 -25.60
CA GLN A 96 16.26 18.82 -26.44
C GLN A 96 17.39 18.05 -25.74
N VAL A 97 17.68 18.40 -24.48
CA VAL A 97 18.72 17.71 -23.68
C VAL A 97 18.34 16.23 -23.46
N TRP A 98 17.07 15.95 -23.20
CA TRP A 98 16.57 14.57 -23.09
C TRP A 98 16.81 13.77 -24.37
N TYR A 99 16.51 14.35 -25.54
CA TYR A 99 16.77 13.74 -26.84
C TYR A 99 18.26 13.51 -27.11
N GLU A 100 19.11 14.52 -26.90
CA GLU A 100 20.55 14.46 -27.13
C GLU A 100 21.25 13.41 -26.25
N ASN A 101 20.71 13.15 -25.06
CA ASN A 101 21.16 12.10 -24.15
C ASN A 101 20.47 10.75 -24.42
N GLY A 102 20.00 10.52 -25.64
CA GLY A 102 19.42 9.25 -26.06
C GLY A 102 18.15 8.88 -25.30
N TYR A 103 17.31 9.86 -25.00
CA TYR A 103 16.06 9.66 -24.25
C TYR A 103 16.24 9.13 -22.83
N ASN A 104 17.38 9.41 -22.18
CA ASN A 104 17.65 9.04 -20.80
C ASN A 104 16.50 9.50 -19.87
N THR A 105 15.72 8.53 -19.39
CA THR A 105 14.49 8.76 -18.62
C THR A 105 14.75 9.26 -17.20
N LYS A 106 16.02 9.40 -16.78
CA LYS A 106 16.39 10.08 -15.53
C LYS A 106 16.23 11.60 -15.61
N LEU A 107 16.32 12.17 -16.82
CA LEU A 107 16.35 13.63 -17.06
C LEU A 107 14.97 14.29 -17.05
N LEU A 108 13.91 13.50 -17.20
CA LEU A 108 12.53 13.94 -17.15
C LEU A 108 11.80 13.07 -16.13
N HIS A 109 10.74 13.60 -15.51
CA HIS A 109 9.88 12.80 -14.66
C HIS A 109 9.20 11.68 -15.46
N SER A 110 9.02 10.52 -14.84
CA SER A 110 8.44 9.30 -15.43
C SER A 110 7.10 9.50 -16.14
N ASN A 111 6.18 10.27 -15.54
CA ASN A 111 4.91 10.74 -16.15
C ASN A 111 5.05 11.50 -17.49
N LEU A 112 6.24 11.96 -17.87
CA LEU A 112 6.52 12.63 -19.13
C LEU A 112 7.44 11.77 -20.01
N ALA A 113 8.56 11.28 -19.44
CA ALA A 113 9.60 10.56 -20.14
C ALA A 113 9.06 9.30 -20.85
N PHE A 114 8.37 8.43 -20.11
CA PHE A 114 7.90 7.15 -20.65
C PHE A 114 6.74 7.30 -21.64
N PRO A 115 5.73 8.17 -21.42
CA PRO A 115 4.71 8.43 -22.43
C PRO A 115 5.27 8.97 -23.73
N LEU A 116 6.20 9.94 -23.68
CA LEU A 116 6.84 10.49 -24.88
C LEU A 116 7.66 9.42 -25.59
N LEU A 117 8.47 8.65 -24.86
CA LEU A 117 9.30 7.59 -25.44
C LEU A 117 8.47 6.51 -26.14
N ARG A 118 7.31 6.15 -25.55
CA ARG A 118 6.36 5.21 -26.15
C ARG A 118 5.75 5.76 -27.45
N GLU A 119 5.31 7.01 -27.45
CA GLU A 119 4.72 7.61 -28.65
C GLU A 119 5.77 7.84 -29.75
N LEU A 120 7.01 8.22 -29.41
CA LEU A 120 8.13 8.27 -30.35
C LEU A 120 8.43 6.91 -30.99
N THR A 121 8.43 5.85 -30.17
CA THR A 121 8.62 4.47 -30.65
C THR A 121 7.54 4.05 -31.64
N ARG A 122 6.29 4.46 -31.38
CA ARG A 122 5.13 4.24 -32.28
C ARG A 122 5.23 5.06 -33.56
N ALA A 123 5.76 6.29 -33.48
CA ALA A 123 5.93 7.18 -34.62
C ALA A 123 7.04 6.71 -35.60
N GLY A 124 7.93 5.81 -35.16
CA GLY A 124 8.97 5.24 -36.00
C GLY A 124 10.39 5.71 -35.67
N ASP A 125 10.57 6.49 -34.60
CA ASP A 125 11.89 6.93 -34.16
C ASP A 125 12.77 5.73 -33.77
N THR A 126 13.88 5.57 -34.48
CA THR A 126 14.78 4.42 -34.36
C THR A 126 15.58 4.45 -33.06
N GLN A 127 15.97 5.63 -32.59
CA GLN A 127 16.69 5.82 -31.33
C GLN A 127 15.76 5.57 -30.14
N ALA A 128 14.51 6.05 -30.23
CA ALA A 128 13.48 5.77 -29.23
C ALA A 128 13.20 4.27 -29.15
N ARG A 129 13.02 3.61 -30.30
CA ARG A 129 12.77 2.16 -30.36
C ARG A 129 13.90 1.35 -29.75
N LYS A 130 15.15 1.73 -30.01
CA LYS A 130 16.33 1.07 -29.42
C LYS A 130 16.35 1.19 -27.90
N ASN A 131 16.07 2.38 -27.38
CA ASN A 131 16.24 2.67 -25.96
C ASN A 131 15.01 2.37 -25.11
N PHE A 132 13.81 2.23 -25.71
CA PHE A 132 12.56 2.09 -24.97
C PHE A 132 12.56 0.93 -23.97
N LYS A 133 12.93 -0.28 -24.42
CA LYS A 133 13.00 -1.46 -23.54
C LYS A 133 14.11 -1.33 -22.51
N GLU A 134 15.28 -0.84 -22.92
CA GLU A 134 16.42 -0.65 -22.02
C GLU A 134 16.10 0.31 -20.89
N GLU A 135 15.42 1.42 -21.18
CA GLU A 135 15.04 2.40 -20.16
C GLU A 135 13.99 1.84 -19.21
N ILE A 136 13.01 1.05 -19.70
CA ILE A 136 12.06 0.33 -18.83
C ILE A 136 12.82 -0.59 -17.88
N ALA A 137 13.70 -1.44 -18.42
CA ALA A 137 14.53 -2.38 -17.65
C ALA A 137 15.40 -1.68 -16.60
N LYS A 138 16.21 -0.69 -17.02
CA LYS A 138 17.13 0.06 -16.15
C LYS A 138 16.40 0.78 -15.03
N ARG A 139 15.28 1.46 -15.34
CA ARG A 139 14.52 2.23 -14.36
C ARG A 139 13.67 1.35 -13.46
N TYR A 140 13.18 0.21 -13.93
CA TYR A 140 12.51 -0.74 -13.06
C TYR A 140 13.48 -1.33 -12.03
N ASN A 141 14.66 -1.76 -12.46
CA ASN A 141 15.62 -2.40 -11.56
C ASN A 141 16.24 -1.43 -10.54
N ASN A 142 16.52 -0.18 -10.95
CA ASN A 142 17.25 0.79 -10.13
C ASN A 142 16.40 1.95 -9.58
N GLY A 143 15.12 2.03 -9.96
CA GLY A 143 14.22 3.11 -9.56
C GLY A 143 13.70 3.00 -8.13
N GLY A 144 13.12 4.10 -7.64
CA GLY A 144 12.34 4.14 -6.41
C GLY A 144 11.03 3.35 -6.49
N GLU A 145 10.39 3.11 -5.36
CA GLU A 145 9.18 2.28 -5.26
C GLU A 145 8.00 2.90 -6.04
N ASN A 146 7.85 4.23 -6.03
CA ASN A 146 6.76 4.88 -6.76
C ASN A 146 6.97 4.75 -8.28
N LEU A 147 8.20 4.86 -8.76
CA LEU A 147 8.54 4.62 -10.17
C LEU A 147 8.23 3.17 -10.58
N GLN A 148 8.65 2.18 -9.79
CA GLN A 148 8.33 0.78 -10.07
C GLN A 148 6.82 0.52 -10.09
N LYS A 149 6.06 1.17 -9.18
CA LYS A 149 4.60 1.11 -9.16
C LYS A 149 3.99 1.74 -10.42
N PHE A 150 4.49 2.91 -10.84
CA PHE A 150 4.06 3.59 -12.07
C PHE A 150 4.29 2.73 -13.32
N LEU A 151 5.49 2.16 -13.48
CA LEU A 151 5.82 1.30 -14.63
C LEU A 151 4.91 0.06 -14.71
N ARG A 152 4.53 -0.49 -13.56
CA ARG A 152 3.58 -1.60 -13.46
C ARG A 152 2.15 -1.20 -13.77
N SER A 153 1.65 -0.11 -13.16
CA SER A 153 0.26 0.32 -13.33
C SER A 153 -0.04 0.83 -14.74
N GLU A 154 0.95 1.40 -15.40
CA GLU A 154 0.84 1.92 -16.77
C GLU A 154 1.27 0.91 -17.84
N HIS A 155 1.45 -0.37 -17.46
CA HIS A 155 1.70 -1.48 -18.38
C HIS A 155 2.99 -1.37 -19.21
N TYR A 156 4.02 -0.70 -18.69
CA TYR A 156 5.31 -0.59 -19.39
C TYR A 156 6.09 -1.90 -19.40
N LEU A 157 5.98 -2.71 -18.35
CA LEU A 157 6.66 -4.02 -18.28
C LEU A 157 6.14 -5.01 -19.32
N ASP A 158 4.92 -4.83 -19.82
CA ASP A 158 4.30 -5.68 -20.84
C ASP A 158 5.05 -5.58 -22.19
N HIS A 159 5.97 -4.62 -22.34
CA HIS A 159 6.86 -4.49 -23.51
C HIS A 159 8.13 -5.34 -23.43
N LEU A 160 8.45 -5.93 -22.28
CA LEU A 160 9.57 -6.84 -22.10
C LEU A 160 9.10 -8.28 -22.30
N SER A 161 9.90 -9.10 -22.97
CA SER A 161 9.72 -10.55 -22.95
C SER A 161 10.01 -11.09 -21.54
N ILE A 162 9.52 -12.30 -21.22
CA ILE A 162 9.86 -12.95 -19.94
C ILE A 162 11.37 -13.02 -19.75
N GLU A 163 12.11 -13.42 -20.78
CA GLU A 163 13.55 -13.59 -20.68
C GLU A 163 14.29 -12.23 -20.56
N GLU A 164 13.78 -11.17 -21.21
CA GLU A 164 14.29 -9.80 -21.00
C GLU A 164 14.03 -9.32 -19.57
N PHE A 165 12.90 -9.70 -18.96
CA PHE A 165 12.57 -9.34 -17.58
C PHE A 165 13.35 -10.18 -16.55
N LEU A 166 13.53 -11.48 -16.79
CA LEU A 166 14.35 -12.35 -15.95
C LEU A 166 15.83 -11.98 -16.02
N GLY A 167 16.30 -11.44 -17.15
CA GLY A 167 17.63 -10.87 -17.29
C GLY A 167 17.90 -9.65 -16.39
N LEU A 168 16.89 -9.14 -15.66
CA LEU A 168 17.08 -8.13 -14.62
C LEU A 168 17.53 -8.73 -13.28
N ILE A 169 17.45 -10.05 -13.10
CA ILE A 169 17.94 -10.74 -11.91
C ILE A 169 19.45 -10.95 -12.08
N ASP A 170 20.23 -10.13 -11.36
CA ASP A 170 21.70 -10.20 -11.39
C ASP A 170 22.25 -11.30 -10.46
N ASN A 171 21.44 -11.78 -9.51
CA ASN A 171 21.85 -12.82 -8.57
C ASN A 171 21.51 -14.22 -9.07
N GLU A 172 22.52 -15.07 -9.21
CA GLU A 172 22.39 -16.43 -9.73
C GLU A 172 21.44 -17.30 -8.89
N ASN A 173 21.48 -17.22 -7.55
CA ASN A 173 20.58 -18.00 -6.69
C ASN A 173 19.12 -17.58 -6.90
N ASP A 174 18.83 -16.28 -6.87
CA ASP A 174 17.48 -15.77 -7.11
C ASP A 174 16.97 -16.23 -8.49
N PHE A 175 17.80 -16.16 -9.54
CA PHE A 175 17.44 -16.62 -10.89
C PHE A 175 17.12 -18.12 -10.90
N GLU A 176 17.97 -18.94 -10.28
CA GLU A 176 17.79 -20.40 -10.21
C GLU A 176 16.50 -20.78 -9.47
N VAL A 177 16.17 -20.08 -8.37
CA VAL A 177 14.89 -20.27 -7.66
C VAL A 177 13.71 -19.98 -8.58
N ILE A 178 13.76 -18.89 -9.34
CA ILE A 178 12.69 -18.55 -10.28
C ILE A 178 12.60 -19.59 -11.40
N ALA A 179 13.71 -20.08 -11.94
CA ALA A 179 13.74 -21.14 -12.93
C ALA A 179 13.09 -22.44 -12.39
N GLN A 180 13.46 -22.86 -11.18
CA GLN A 180 12.86 -24.03 -10.52
C GLN A 180 11.36 -23.84 -10.27
N LEU A 181 10.91 -22.67 -9.81
CA LEU A 181 9.48 -22.40 -9.60
C LEU A 181 8.70 -22.46 -10.92
N ARG A 182 9.27 -21.98 -12.02
CA ARG A 182 8.66 -22.08 -13.36
C ARG A 182 8.53 -23.54 -13.82
N GLU A 183 9.54 -24.36 -13.56
CA GLU A 183 9.54 -25.79 -13.91
C GLU A 183 8.51 -26.57 -13.08
N LEU A 184 8.52 -26.36 -11.76
CA LEU A 184 7.63 -27.07 -10.84
C LEU A 184 6.17 -26.65 -10.98
N TYR A 185 5.91 -25.39 -11.36
CA TYR A 185 4.57 -24.81 -11.40
C TYR A 185 4.31 -24.09 -12.72
N PRO A 186 3.82 -24.79 -13.76
CA PRO A 186 3.54 -24.17 -15.05
C PRO A 186 2.51 -23.02 -15.00
N ARG A 187 1.67 -22.96 -13.95
CA ARG A 187 0.74 -21.85 -13.68
C ARG A 187 1.39 -20.61 -13.05
N PHE A 188 2.66 -20.70 -12.62
CA PHE A 188 3.44 -19.57 -12.11
C PHE A 188 3.57 -18.46 -13.16
N GLU A 189 3.58 -18.85 -14.44
CA GLU A 189 3.38 -17.98 -15.58
C GLU A 189 1.88 -17.88 -15.91
N LYS A 190 1.16 -16.91 -15.33
CA LYS A 190 -0.24 -16.69 -15.73
C LYS A 190 -0.31 -16.05 -17.12
N LYS A 191 -0.95 -16.75 -18.07
CA LYS A 191 -1.56 -16.15 -19.25
C LYS A 191 -2.91 -15.57 -18.85
N ASP A 192 -3.09 -14.27 -19.01
CA ASP A 192 -4.40 -13.65 -18.84
C ASP A 192 -5.37 -14.04 -19.98
N ILE A 193 -6.67 -14.07 -19.67
CA ILE A 193 -7.78 -14.29 -20.59
C ILE A 193 -7.91 -13.03 -21.46
N GLY A 194 -7.14 -12.98 -22.55
CA GLY A 194 -7.05 -11.82 -23.43
C GLY A 194 -5.76 -11.75 -24.24
N GLY A 195 -4.80 -12.64 -23.98
CA GLY A 195 -3.65 -12.84 -24.86
C GLY A 195 -2.59 -11.74 -24.82
N MET A 196 -2.55 -10.89 -23.79
CA MET A 196 -1.61 -9.76 -23.77
C MET A 196 -0.49 -9.75 -22.72
N VAL A 197 -0.47 -10.56 -21.66
CA VAL A 197 0.70 -10.53 -20.75
C VAL A 197 0.93 -11.87 -20.04
N LEU A 198 2.20 -12.28 -19.97
CA LEU A 198 2.73 -13.20 -18.98
C LEU A 198 3.32 -12.34 -17.85
N LYS A 199 2.63 -12.21 -16.71
CA LYS A 199 3.22 -11.58 -15.52
C LYS A 199 3.75 -12.69 -14.63
N LEU A 200 5.07 -12.82 -14.56
CA LEU A 200 5.68 -13.54 -13.45
C LEU A 200 5.26 -12.84 -12.16
N ASN A 201 4.93 -13.62 -11.14
CA ASN A 201 4.47 -13.09 -9.86
C ASN A 201 5.64 -12.57 -9.01
N ILE A 202 6.57 -11.81 -9.61
CA ILE A 202 7.77 -11.31 -8.95
C ILE A 202 8.01 -9.84 -9.23
N ASP A 203 8.65 -9.15 -8.28
CA ASP A 203 9.30 -7.86 -8.52
C ASP A 203 10.80 -7.97 -8.29
N ILE A 204 11.57 -7.22 -9.06
CA ILE A 204 13.03 -7.20 -9.01
C ILE A 204 13.48 -5.80 -8.59
N LYS A 205 14.42 -5.74 -7.66
CA LYS A 205 15.00 -4.50 -7.15
C LYS A 205 16.50 -4.70 -6.98
N LYS A 206 17.30 -3.86 -7.64
CA LYS A 206 18.77 -3.91 -7.62
C LYS A 206 19.32 -5.31 -7.90
N GLY A 207 18.78 -5.98 -8.91
CA GLY A 207 19.24 -7.30 -9.35
C GLY A 207 18.73 -8.48 -8.51
N ARG A 208 17.88 -8.23 -7.50
CA ARG A 208 17.39 -9.24 -6.55
C ARG A 208 15.88 -9.34 -6.58
N VAL A 209 15.33 -10.53 -6.32
CA VAL A 209 13.89 -10.72 -6.16
C VAL A 209 13.46 -10.11 -4.83
N SER A 210 12.61 -9.09 -4.92
CA SER A 210 12.12 -8.31 -3.77
C SER A 210 10.66 -8.61 -3.45
N ARG A 211 9.88 -9.09 -4.42
CA ARG A 211 8.51 -9.58 -4.22
C ARG A 211 8.35 -10.93 -4.87
N LEU A 212 7.64 -11.83 -4.20
CA LEU A 212 7.22 -13.12 -4.73
C LEU A 212 5.77 -13.38 -4.31
N SER A 213 4.92 -13.71 -5.28
CA SER A 213 3.56 -14.18 -5.04
C SER A 213 3.37 -15.59 -5.59
N LEU A 214 3.15 -16.53 -4.69
CA LEU A 214 2.79 -17.92 -4.97
C LEU A 214 1.28 -18.17 -4.83
N SER A 215 0.48 -17.11 -4.67
CA SER A 215 -0.92 -17.17 -4.28
C SER A 215 -1.83 -17.78 -5.36
N GLY A 216 -2.73 -18.69 -4.96
CA GLY A 216 -3.71 -19.31 -5.84
C GLY A 216 -3.08 -20.28 -6.84
N LEU A 217 -2.00 -20.95 -6.42
CA LEU A 217 -1.31 -21.98 -7.17
C LEU A 217 -1.54 -23.39 -6.57
N GLU A 218 -2.44 -23.48 -5.58
CA GLU A 218 -2.88 -24.72 -4.94
C GLU A 218 -1.76 -25.42 -4.13
N PHE A 219 -0.83 -24.64 -3.59
CA PHE A 219 0.27 -25.15 -2.78
C PHE A 219 -0.20 -25.81 -1.48
N ASP A 220 0.31 -27.00 -1.16
CA ASP A 220 0.17 -27.61 0.16
C ASP A 220 1.35 -27.27 1.09
N ARG A 221 2.49 -26.87 0.51
CA ARG A 221 3.72 -26.42 1.18
C ARG A 221 4.42 -25.35 0.34
N ILE A 222 5.17 -24.47 1.00
CA ILE A 222 6.08 -23.53 0.31
C ILE A 222 7.33 -24.32 -0.13
N PRO A 223 7.75 -24.25 -1.41
CA PRO A 223 8.97 -24.94 -1.88
C PRO A 223 10.22 -24.48 -1.13
N GLU A 224 11.11 -25.42 -0.80
CA GLU A 224 12.32 -25.15 -0.01
C GLU A 224 13.26 -24.14 -0.71
N CYS A 225 13.32 -24.16 -2.04
CA CYS A 225 14.16 -23.23 -2.80
C CYS A 225 13.81 -21.75 -2.55
N VAL A 226 12.58 -21.43 -2.15
CA VAL A 226 12.16 -20.06 -1.82
C VAL A 226 12.98 -19.47 -0.66
N ARG A 227 13.52 -20.32 0.23
CA ARG A 227 14.39 -19.92 1.34
C ARG A 227 15.62 -19.11 0.89
N GLU A 228 16.13 -19.38 -0.31
CA GLU A 228 17.34 -18.73 -0.85
C GLU A 228 17.11 -17.25 -1.24
N LEU A 229 15.85 -16.80 -1.33
CA LEU A 229 15.48 -15.41 -1.66
C LEU A 229 15.69 -14.47 -0.47
N SER A 230 16.94 -14.32 -0.05
CA SER A 230 17.36 -13.56 1.13
C SER A 230 17.02 -12.06 1.09
N SER A 231 16.78 -11.48 -0.10
CA SER A 231 16.43 -10.07 -0.29
C SER A 231 14.93 -9.79 -0.38
N LEU A 232 14.10 -10.80 -0.10
CA LEU A 232 12.65 -10.70 -0.26
C LEU A 232 12.04 -9.70 0.75
N GLU A 233 11.38 -8.66 0.23
CA GLU A 233 10.66 -7.65 1.01
C GLU A 233 9.17 -8.00 1.13
N HIS A 234 8.60 -8.72 0.16
CA HIS A 234 7.19 -9.09 0.15
C HIS A 234 6.97 -10.54 -0.30
N LEU A 235 6.29 -11.33 0.53
CA LEU A 235 5.91 -12.71 0.23
C LEU A 235 4.40 -12.89 0.33
N SER A 236 3.78 -13.44 -0.72
CA SER A 236 2.35 -13.77 -0.73
C SER A 236 2.11 -15.22 -1.11
N VAL A 237 1.62 -16.02 -0.17
CA VAL A 237 1.20 -17.41 -0.37
C VAL A 237 -0.22 -17.57 0.18
N SER A 238 -1.17 -16.88 -0.44
CA SER A 238 -2.58 -16.80 -0.03
C SER A 238 -3.48 -17.56 -1.01
N PHE A 239 -4.66 -17.99 -0.56
CA PHE A 239 -5.60 -18.76 -1.39
C PHE A 239 -5.01 -20.09 -1.87
N ASP A 240 -4.27 -20.75 -0.99
CA ASP A 240 -3.66 -22.06 -1.22
C ASP A 240 -4.18 -23.07 -0.19
N CYS A 241 -3.55 -24.24 -0.09
CA CYS A 241 -3.92 -25.33 0.79
C CYS A 241 -2.88 -25.54 1.91
N LEU A 242 -2.13 -24.50 2.28
CA LEU A 242 -1.04 -24.62 3.26
C LEU A 242 -1.57 -25.06 4.61
N LYS A 243 -1.01 -26.15 5.15
CA LYS A 243 -1.34 -26.66 6.50
C LYS A 243 -0.38 -26.13 7.57
N SER A 244 0.82 -25.74 7.16
CA SER A 244 1.87 -25.22 8.03
C SER A 244 2.76 -24.26 7.24
N LEU A 245 3.38 -23.31 7.95
CA LEU A 245 4.51 -22.56 7.43
C LEU A 245 5.81 -23.26 7.81
N PRO A 246 6.86 -23.19 6.97
CA PRO A 246 8.18 -23.70 7.31
C PRO A 246 8.83 -22.84 8.39
N GLU A 247 9.67 -23.44 9.24
CA GLU A 247 10.41 -22.75 10.30
C GLU A 247 11.37 -21.69 9.73
N TRP A 248 11.99 -21.97 8.58
CA TRP A 248 12.89 -21.03 7.91
C TRP A 248 12.21 -19.73 7.45
N ILE A 249 10.88 -19.60 7.54
CA ILE A 249 10.20 -18.33 7.29
C ILE A 249 10.79 -17.18 8.12
N GLY A 250 11.26 -17.48 9.33
CA GLY A 250 11.92 -16.52 10.22
C GLY A 250 13.27 -16.00 9.77
N GLU A 251 13.84 -16.56 8.71
CA GLU A 251 15.15 -16.20 8.16
C GLU A 251 15.10 -14.97 7.25
N PHE A 252 13.92 -14.60 6.70
CA PHE A 252 13.79 -13.44 5.81
C PHE A 252 13.91 -12.10 6.54
N LYS A 253 15.14 -11.62 6.72
CA LYS A 253 15.45 -10.41 7.49
C LYS A 253 14.97 -9.11 6.84
N GLU A 254 14.77 -9.12 5.53
CA GLU A 254 14.28 -7.98 4.75
C GLU A 254 12.76 -7.94 4.57
N LEU A 255 12.04 -8.97 5.05
CA LEU A 255 10.60 -9.11 4.80
C LEU A 255 9.81 -8.04 5.56
N LYS A 256 9.06 -7.24 4.81
CA LYS A 256 8.16 -6.18 5.30
C LYS A 256 6.70 -6.60 5.23
N THR A 257 6.33 -7.41 4.25
CA THR A 257 4.94 -7.88 4.08
C THR A 257 4.89 -9.39 3.93
N LEU A 258 4.07 -10.03 4.75
CA LEU A 258 3.75 -11.46 4.64
C LEU A 258 2.24 -11.66 4.51
N LYS A 259 1.80 -12.25 3.39
CA LYS A 259 0.40 -12.59 3.11
C LYS A 259 0.24 -14.10 3.04
N ILE A 260 -0.44 -14.67 4.04
CA ILE A 260 -0.67 -16.11 4.20
C ILE A 260 -2.16 -16.43 4.40
N GLY A 261 -3.05 -15.51 4.00
CA GLY A 261 -4.49 -15.62 4.23
C GLY A 261 -5.17 -16.64 3.31
N ASN A 262 -6.36 -17.12 3.70
CA ASN A 262 -7.12 -18.12 2.97
C ASN A 262 -6.31 -19.41 2.74
N ASN A 263 -5.84 -20.00 3.83
CA ASN A 263 -5.12 -21.28 3.87
C ASN A 263 -5.75 -22.19 4.95
N LEU A 264 -5.08 -23.29 5.28
CA LEU A 264 -5.51 -24.25 6.30
C LEU A 264 -4.59 -24.23 7.53
N LEU A 265 -3.93 -23.10 7.80
CA LEU A 265 -2.97 -22.98 8.91
C LEU A 265 -3.68 -23.10 10.25
N LYS A 266 -3.20 -24.00 11.12
CA LYS A 266 -3.68 -24.13 12.50
C LYS A 266 -2.87 -23.31 13.50
N THR A 267 -1.62 -23.04 13.15
CA THR A 267 -0.65 -22.29 13.95
C THR A 267 0.30 -21.54 13.02
N VAL A 268 1.05 -20.60 13.59
CA VAL A 268 2.22 -19.97 12.97
C VAL A 268 3.46 -20.42 13.78
N PRO A 269 4.59 -20.77 13.13
CA PRO A 269 5.80 -21.22 13.83
C PRO A 269 6.40 -20.13 14.72
N GLN A 270 7.15 -20.51 15.76
CA GLN A 270 7.78 -19.54 16.68
C GLN A 270 8.82 -18.68 15.96
N GLU A 271 9.40 -19.19 14.88
CA GLU A 271 10.39 -18.53 14.04
C GLU A 271 9.83 -17.29 13.35
N ILE A 272 8.51 -17.09 13.28
CA ILE A 272 7.91 -15.86 12.78
C ILE A 272 8.47 -14.62 13.49
N GLY A 273 8.82 -14.74 14.77
CA GLY A 273 9.43 -13.66 15.54
C GLY A 273 10.82 -13.23 15.05
N GLY A 274 11.43 -13.97 14.13
CA GLY A 274 12.69 -13.64 13.46
C GLY A 274 12.56 -12.57 12.36
N LEU A 275 11.34 -12.24 11.95
CA LEU A 275 11.02 -11.26 10.90
C LEU A 275 11.07 -9.81 11.43
N SER A 276 12.26 -9.35 11.80
CA SER A 276 12.45 -8.06 12.51
C SER A 276 11.96 -6.81 11.76
N LYS A 277 11.90 -6.86 10.42
CA LYS A 277 11.43 -5.76 9.56
C LYS A 277 9.95 -5.89 9.13
N LEU A 278 9.23 -6.90 9.63
CA LEU A 278 7.84 -7.11 9.21
C LEU A 278 6.95 -5.96 9.67
N GLU A 279 6.31 -5.30 8.72
CA GLU A 279 5.39 -4.18 8.93
C GLU A 279 3.93 -4.63 8.80
N GLU A 280 3.66 -5.61 7.93
CA GLU A 280 2.30 -6.07 7.64
C GLU A 280 2.22 -7.61 7.61
N LEU A 281 1.34 -8.16 8.44
CA LEU A 281 1.01 -9.58 8.48
C LEU A 281 -0.49 -9.80 8.20
N TYR A 282 -0.78 -10.47 7.09
CA TYR A 282 -2.14 -10.83 6.68
C TYR A 282 -2.32 -12.34 6.76
N ALA A 283 -3.02 -12.82 7.78
CA ALA A 283 -3.24 -14.25 8.05
C ALA A 283 -4.73 -14.60 8.21
N ARG A 284 -5.61 -13.79 7.62
CA ARG A 284 -7.06 -13.97 7.60
C ARG A 284 -7.52 -15.30 6.99
N GLY A 285 -8.72 -15.77 7.32
CA GLY A 285 -9.34 -16.92 6.64
C GLY A 285 -8.52 -18.20 6.80
N ASN A 286 -7.99 -18.45 7.99
CA ASN A 286 -7.22 -19.65 8.34
C ASN A 286 -7.96 -20.43 9.44
N GLN A 287 -7.28 -21.41 10.05
CA GLN A 287 -7.79 -22.18 11.18
C GLN A 287 -6.94 -21.94 12.43
N LEU A 288 -6.36 -20.73 12.57
CA LEU A 288 -5.42 -20.44 13.66
C LEU A 288 -6.15 -20.55 15.00
N GLU A 289 -5.67 -21.44 15.87
CA GLU A 289 -6.23 -21.65 17.21
C GLU A 289 -5.45 -20.86 18.27
N ILE A 290 -4.15 -20.67 18.05
CA ILE A 290 -3.23 -19.92 18.91
C ILE A 290 -2.24 -19.09 18.07
N LEU A 291 -1.72 -18.02 18.68
CA LEU A 291 -0.55 -17.30 18.18
C LEU A 291 0.68 -17.67 19.01
N PRO A 292 1.87 -17.82 18.40
CA PRO A 292 3.11 -18.02 19.15
C PRO A 292 3.45 -16.78 19.97
N GLU A 293 4.03 -16.95 21.17
CA GLU A 293 4.50 -15.82 21.99
C GLU A 293 5.51 -14.93 21.25
N SER A 294 6.29 -15.51 20.34
CA SER A 294 7.24 -14.80 19.50
C SER A 294 6.61 -13.75 18.57
N ILE A 295 5.28 -13.73 18.39
CA ILE A 295 4.60 -12.66 17.67
C ILE A 295 4.97 -11.29 18.24
N GLY A 296 5.17 -11.20 19.56
CA GLY A 296 5.59 -9.97 20.24
C GLY A 296 7.00 -9.47 19.89
N ASN A 297 7.78 -10.23 19.12
CA ASN A 297 9.11 -9.83 18.65
C ASN A 297 9.05 -8.97 17.37
N LEU A 298 7.90 -8.90 16.69
CA LEU A 298 7.71 -8.14 15.45
C LEU A 298 7.60 -6.62 15.71
N LYS A 299 8.69 -5.98 16.13
CA LYS A 299 8.69 -4.57 16.59
C LYS A 299 8.27 -3.56 15.53
N SER A 300 8.47 -3.89 14.25
CA SER A 300 8.13 -3.03 13.12
C SER A 300 6.65 -3.17 12.69
N LEU A 301 5.90 -4.12 13.28
CA LEU A 301 4.56 -4.46 12.81
C LEU A 301 3.58 -3.31 13.05
N ARG A 302 2.90 -2.90 11.98
CA ARG A 302 1.88 -1.84 11.94
C ARG A 302 0.49 -2.39 11.67
N ILE A 303 0.40 -3.44 10.86
CA ILE A 303 -0.87 -4.06 10.46
C ILE A 303 -0.81 -5.55 10.80
N LEU A 304 -1.77 -6.01 11.61
CA LEU A 304 -1.99 -7.42 11.91
C LEU A 304 -3.45 -7.79 11.63
N GLU A 305 -3.68 -8.53 10.53
CA GLU A 305 -4.99 -9.04 10.16
C GLU A 305 -5.09 -10.55 10.40
N LEU A 306 -5.93 -10.94 11.36
CA LEU A 306 -6.13 -12.30 11.85
C LEU A 306 -7.60 -12.71 11.80
N TYR A 307 -8.39 -12.01 11.01
CA TYR A 307 -9.83 -12.19 10.99
C TYR A 307 -10.26 -13.49 10.30
N GLU A 308 -11.45 -14.01 10.59
CA GLU A 308 -11.91 -15.33 10.11
C GLU A 308 -10.91 -16.45 10.50
N ASN A 309 -10.69 -16.61 11.80
CA ASN A 309 -9.84 -17.66 12.38
C ASN A 309 -10.56 -18.33 13.56
N ARG A 310 -9.84 -19.12 14.36
CA ARG A 310 -10.38 -19.88 15.52
C ARG A 310 -9.70 -19.49 16.83
N LEU A 311 -9.15 -18.28 16.91
CA LEU A 311 -8.41 -17.82 18.07
C LEU A 311 -9.34 -17.72 19.27
N LYS A 312 -8.94 -18.32 20.39
CA LYS A 312 -9.66 -18.24 21.67
C LYS A 312 -9.04 -17.25 22.65
N ILE A 313 -7.74 -17.07 22.55
CA ILE A 313 -6.90 -16.26 23.44
C ILE A 313 -5.87 -15.53 22.57
N ILE A 314 -5.53 -14.30 22.95
CA ILE A 314 -4.41 -13.54 22.40
C ILE A 314 -3.29 -13.53 23.44
N PRO A 315 -2.03 -13.85 23.08
CA PRO A 315 -0.93 -13.89 24.04
C PRO A 315 -0.62 -12.49 24.57
N ASP A 316 -0.22 -12.38 25.84
CA ASP A 316 0.19 -11.11 26.46
C ASP A 316 1.34 -10.43 25.72
N THR A 317 2.16 -11.20 25.01
CA THR A 317 3.26 -10.65 24.20
C THR A 317 2.79 -9.78 23.04
N ILE A 318 1.51 -9.81 22.66
CA ILE A 318 0.93 -8.89 21.68
C ILE A 318 1.17 -7.43 22.09
N SER A 319 1.16 -7.14 23.39
CA SER A 319 1.41 -5.82 23.97
C SER A 319 2.78 -5.23 23.62
N LYS A 320 3.72 -6.08 23.18
CA LYS A 320 5.07 -5.68 22.80
C LYS A 320 5.16 -5.13 21.37
N LEU A 321 4.08 -5.15 20.60
CA LEU A 321 3.95 -4.59 19.25
C LEU A 321 3.73 -3.07 19.30
N VAL A 322 4.75 -2.35 19.74
CA VAL A 322 4.63 -0.91 20.07
C VAL A 322 4.27 -0.02 18.87
N ASN A 323 4.50 -0.47 17.64
CA ASN A 323 4.19 0.27 16.41
C ASN A 323 2.85 -0.14 15.77
N LEU A 324 2.09 -1.04 16.39
CA LEU A 324 0.85 -1.56 15.82
C LEU A 324 -0.20 -0.45 15.71
N GLU A 325 -0.74 -0.25 14.51
CA GLU A 325 -1.75 0.75 14.19
C GLU A 325 -3.12 0.13 13.92
N LEU A 326 -3.14 -1.09 13.35
CA LEU A 326 -4.35 -1.84 13.06
C LEU A 326 -4.23 -3.28 13.59
N LEU A 327 -5.22 -3.67 14.40
CA LEU A 327 -5.40 -5.06 14.85
C LEU A 327 -6.81 -5.53 14.47
N ASP A 328 -6.89 -6.44 13.50
CA ASP A 328 -8.15 -7.02 13.06
C ASP A 328 -8.26 -8.47 13.53
N LEU A 329 -9.18 -8.69 14.47
CA LEU A 329 -9.49 -9.98 15.08
C LEU A 329 -10.95 -10.37 14.83
N HIS A 330 -11.61 -9.78 13.83
CA HIS A 330 -13.02 -10.06 13.59
C HIS A 330 -13.25 -11.55 13.31
N GLU A 331 -14.42 -12.08 13.65
CA GLU A 331 -14.83 -13.45 13.34
C GLU A 331 -13.80 -14.49 13.85
N ASN A 332 -13.60 -14.46 15.17
CA ASN A 332 -12.81 -15.43 15.93
C ASN A 332 -13.67 -16.00 17.08
N SER A 333 -13.05 -16.66 18.06
CA SER A 333 -13.73 -17.20 19.24
C SER A 333 -13.13 -16.65 20.53
N ILE A 334 -12.69 -15.38 20.50
CA ILE A 334 -11.98 -14.75 21.62
C ILE A 334 -12.98 -14.48 22.75
N THR A 335 -12.65 -14.97 23.95
CA THR A 335 -13.49 -14.81 25.14
C THR A 335 -13.02 -13.68 26.06
N VAL A 336 -11.73 -13.40 26.05
CA VAL A 336 -11.08 -12.37 26.86
C VAL A 336 -9.90 -11.77 26.12
N LEU A 337 -9.67 -10.47 26.32
CA LEU A 337 -8.45 -9.80 25.88
C LEU A 337 -7.44 -9.74 27.02
N PRO A 338 -6.13 -9.82 26.74
CA PRO A 338 -5.12 -9.65 27.77
C PRO A 338 -5.17 -8.24 28.38
N ASP A 339 -4.99 -8.11 29.68
CA ASP A 339 -4.91 -6.80 30.38
C ASP A 339 -3.78 -5.94 29.80
N THR A 340 -2.74 -6.58 29.24
CA THR A 340 -1.62 -5.92 28.59
C THR A 340 -1.97 -5.23 27.26
N ILE A 341 -3.19 -5.40 26.72
CA ILE A 341 -3.61 -4.78 25.44
C ILE A 341 -3.49 -3.25 25.45
N GLY A 342 -3.64 -2.61 26.62
CA GLY A 342 -3.50 -1.16 26.81
C GLY A 342 -2.11 -0.59 26.51
N ASN A 343 -1.11 -1.45 26.29
CA ASN A 343 0.26 -1.05 25.92
C ASN A 343 0.43 -0.76 24.43
N LEU A 344 -0.56 -1.06 23.59
CA LEU A 344 -0.54 -0.76 22.15
C LEU A 344 -0.80 0.74 21.89
N LYS A 345 0.10 1.61 22.34
CA LYS A 345 -0.09 3.08 22.36
C LYS A 345 -0.25 3.72 20.98
N ASN A 346 0.11 3.01 19.90
CA ASN A 346 -0.04 3.47 18.53
C ASN A 346 -1.29 2.95 17.82
N LEU A 347 -2.11 2.12 18.49
CA LEU A 347 -3.28 1.50 17.87
C LEU A 347 -4.34 2.55 17.53
N LYS A 348 -4.82 2.50 16.29
CA LYS A 348 -5.83 3.41 15.71
C LYS A 348 -7.12 2.67 15.35
N ASP A 349 -7.04 1.43 14.88
CA ASP A 349 -8.18 0.60 14.50
C ASP A 349 -8.09 -0.75 15.21
N LEU A 350 -9.10 -1.06 16.05
CA LEU A 350 -9.24 -2.33 16.76
C LEU A 350 -10.59 -2.95 16.40
N ARG A 351 -10.55 -4.09 15.70
CA ARG A 351 -11.76 -4.79 15.27
C ARG A 351 -11.88 -6.14 15.97
N LEU A 352 -12.99 -6.31 16.67
CA LEU A 352 -13.29 -7.43 17.54
C LEU A 352 -14.70 -7.99 17.28
N ASP A 353 -15.31 -7.62 16.15
CA ASP A 353 -16.64 -8.07 15.78
C ASP A 353 -16.74 -9.59 15.71
N LYS A 354 -17.91 -10.15 15.99
CA LYS A 354 -18.18 -11.60 15.92
C LYS A 354 -17.17 -12.40 16.75
N ASN A 355 -17.06 -12.07 18.03
CA ASN A 355 -16.29 -12.83 19.03
C ASN A 355 -17.20 -13.22 20.20
N GLN A 356 -16.63 -13.74 21.29
CA GLN A 356 -17.35 -14.18 22.50
C GLN A 356 -16.96 -13.32 23.71
N LEU A 357 -16.66 -12.04 23.49
CA LEU A 357 -16.23 -11.13 24.54
C LEU A 357 -17.40 -10.77 25.45
N HIS A 358 -17.24 -11.03 26.74
CA HIS A 358 -18.22 -10.69 27.77
C HIS A 358 -17.78 -9.48 28.63
N ILE A 359 -16.48 -9.15 28.61
CA ILE A 359 -15.88 -8.02 29.30
C ILE A 359 -14.70 -7.46 28.47
N LEU A 360 -14.39 -6.18 28.68
CA LEU A 360 -13.18 -5.53 28.16
C LEU A 360 -12.26 -5.17 29.34
N PRO A 361 -10.94 -5.41 29.26
CA PRO A 361 -10.02 -5.12 30.36
C PRO A 361 -9.89 -3.60 30.60
N PRO A 362 -9.89 -3.13 31.87
CA PRO A 362 -9.80 -1.70 32.22
C PRO A 362 -8.66 -0.94 31.53
N GLU A 363 -7.54 -1.62 31.31
CA GLU A 363 -6.33 -1.12 30.67
C GLU A 363 -6.57 -0.65 29.23
N MET A 364 -7.65 -1.09 28.57
CA MET A 364 -8.03 -0.54 27.25
C MET A 364 -8.25 0.97 27.27
N ALA A 365 -8.56 1.58 28.42
CA ALA A 365 -8.64 3.04 28.59
C ALA A 365 -7.34 3.77 28.17
N GLU A 366 -6.22 3.05 28.14
CA GLU A 366 -4.91 3.56 27.79
C GLU A 366 -4.62 3.64 26.28
N LEU A 367 -5.52 3.13 25.43
CA LEU A 367 -5.43 3.20 23.97
C LEU A 367 -5.80 4.60 23.46
N ARG A 368 -5.05 5.62 23.90
CA ARG A 368 -5.39 7.03 23.67
C ARG A 368 -5.43 7.42 22.19
N LYS A 369 -4.76 6.70 21.28
CA LYS A 369 -4.77 6.97 19.82
C LYS A 369 -5.87 6.22 19.06
N LEU A 370 -6.66 5.38 19.74
CA LEU A 370 -7.69 4.58 19.09
C LEU A 370 -8.77 5.49 18.50
N GLN A 371 -9.04 5.29 17.21
CA GLN A 371 -10.02 6.05 16.43
C GLN A 371 -11.23 5.20 16.07
N LYS A 372 -11.04 3.90 15.87
CA LYS A 372 -12.10 2.97 15.52
C LYS A 372 -12.07 1.76 16.45
N LEU A 373 -13.22 1.46 17.06
CA LEU A 373 -13.44 0.28 17.88
C LEU A 373 -14.75 -0.39 17.44
N THR A 374 -14.65 -1.61 16.94
CA THR A 374 -15.82 -2.39 16.52
C THR A 374 -15.90 -3.68 17.35
N LEU A 375 -17.05 -3.87 17.98
CA LEU A 375 -17.35 -4.92 18.97
C LEU A 375 -18.70 -5.57 18.65
N SER A 376 -19.21 -5.41 17.42
CA SER A 376 -20.52 -5.93 17.07
C SER A 376 -20.58 -7.45 17.23
N ASN A 377 -21.73 -8.01 17.58
CA ASN A 377 -21.93 -9.45 17.70
C ASN A 377 -20.95 -10.10 18.71
N ASN A 378 -21.04 -9.64 19.95
CA ASN A 378 -20.31 -10.17 21.12
C ASN A 378 -21.30 -10.40 22.28
N GLU A 379 -20.79 -10.75 23.47
CA GLU A 379 -21.58 -11.05 24.66
C GLU A 379 -21.55 -9.91 25.70
N LEU A 380 -21.29 -8.67 25.27
CA LEU A 380 -21.15 -7.52 26.17
C LEU A 380 -22.50 -7.13 26.77
N LYS A 381 -22.56 -7.12 28.10
CA LYS A 381 -23.75 -6.75 28.88
C LYS A 381 -23.88 -5.25 29.16
N SER A 382 -22.75 -4.56 29.19
CA SER A 382 -22.66 -3.11 29.37
C SER A 382 -21.44 -2.57 28.65
N ILE A 383 -21.52 -1.33 28.18
CA ILE A 383 -20.32 -0.57 27.83
C ILE A 383 -19.57 -0.28 29.15
N PRO A 384 -18.27 -0.60 29.28
CA PRO A 384 -17.51 -0.37 30.52
C PRO A 384 -17.08 1.10 30.69
N GLU A 385 -16.88 1.57 31.92
CA GLU A 385 -16.52 2.98 32.21
C GLU A 385 -15.17 3.37 31.60
N LEU A 386 -14.29 2.38 31.40
CA LEU A 386 -13.00 2.52 30.71
C LEU A 386 -13.11 3.15 29.31
N ILE A 387 -14.28 3.04 28.64
CA ILE A 387 -14.47 3.58 27.29
C ILE A 387 -14.14 5.07 27.26
N GLY A 388 -14.42 5.80 28.35
CA GLY A 388 -14.14 7.23 28.46
C GLY A 388 -12.66 7.60 28.41
N GLY A 389 -11.74 6.63 28.53
CA GLY A 389 -10.31 6.83 28.31
C GLY A 389 -9.92 6.97 26.83
N LEU A 390 -10.75 6.49 25.91
CA LEU A 390 -10.52 6.46 24.46
C LEU A 390 -10.77 7.82 23.79
N VAL A 391 -10.11 8.87 24.27
CA VAL A 391 -10.38 10.28 23.93
C VAL A 391 -10.29 10.64 22.44
N ASN A 392 -9.69 9.80 21.60
CA ASN A 392 -9.62 9.99 20.15
C ASN A 392 -10.60 9.13 19.34
N LEU A 393 -11.50 8.40 20.01
CA LEU A 393 -12.43 7.49 19.35
C LEU A 393 -13.41 8.28 18.48
N GLU A 394 -13.52 7.91 17.22
CA GLU A 394 -14.39 8.50 16.21
C GLU A 394 -15.56 7.58 15.84
N LEU A 395 -15.34 6.26 15.87
CA LEU A 395 -16.34 5.24 15.57
C LEU A 395 -16.38 4.18 16.67
N LEU A 396 -17.58 3.96 17.22
CA LEU A 396 -17.87 2.85 18.13
C LEU A 396 -19.02 2.01 17.58
N ASP A 397 -18.78 0.73 17.33
CA ASP A 397 -19.84 -0.23 17.03
C ASP A 397 -19.97 -1.26 18.14
N VAL A 398 -21.13 -1.33 18.77
CA VAL A 398 -21.46 -2.32 19.79
C VAL A 398 -22.80 -3.02 19.48
N SER A 399 -23.17 -3.04 18.20
CA SER A 399 -24.38 -3.70 17.70
C SER A 399 -24.42 -5.18 18.05
N ASP A 400 -25.60 -5.78 18.06
CA ASP A 400 -25.79 -7.23 18.26
C ASP A 400 -25.14 -7.75 19.57
N ASN A 401 -25.12 -6.92 20.62
CA ASN A 401 -24.71 -7.30 21.96
C ASN A 401 -25.90 -7.26 22.93
N PRO A 402 -25.90 -8.07 24.00
CA PRO A 402 -26.93 -8.05 25.05
C PRO A 402 -26.81 -6.82 26.00
N LEU A 403 -26.58 -5.63 25.43
CA LEU A 403 -26.39 -4.37 26.15
C LEU A 403 -27.71 -3.85 26.74
N TYR A 404 -27.82 -3.83 28.07
CA TYR A 404 -28.98 -3.26 28.76
C TYR A 404 -28.74 -1.85 29.34
N ARG A 405 -27.49 -1.38 29.34
CA ARG A 405 -27.10 -0.06 29.86
C ARG A 405 -25.95 0.55 29.07
N ILE A 406 -26.04 1.86 28.85
CA ILE A 406 -24.90 2.71 28.47
C ILE A 406 -24.53 3.58 29.67
N ASN A 407 -23.24 3.69 29.96
CA ASN A 407 -22.74 4.51 31.08
C ASN A 407 -22.39 5.93 30.61
N LYS A 408 -22.19 6.84 31.56
CA LYS A 408 -21.88 8.27 31.28
C LYS A 408 -20.46 8.51 30.74
N ALA A 409 -19.56 7.53 30.78
CA ALA A 409 -18.20 7.70 30.28
C ALA A 409 -18.15 7.93 28.77
N ILE A 410 -19.21 7.56 28.03
CA ILE A 410 -19.35 7.86 26.60
C ILE A 410 -19.33 9.38 26.32
N TYR A 411 -19.75 10.22 27.27
CA TYR A 411 -19.71 11.68 27.14
C TYR A 411 -18.29 12.25 27.17
N ASN A 412 -17.27 11.47 27.58
CA ASN A 412 -15.88 11.90 27.52
C ASN A 412 -15.29 11.77 26.10
N LEU A 413 -16.04 11.19 25.15
CA LEU A 413 -15.59 10.92 23.78
C LEU A 413 -15.98 12.05 22.83
N TYR A 414 -15.38 13.22 23.04
CA TYR A 414 -15.68 14.44 22.28
C TYR A 414 -15.35 14.37 20.77
N LYS A 415 -14.56 13.37 20.32
CA LYS A 415 -14.28 13.11 18.89
C LYS A 415 -15.21 12.08 18.24
N LEU A 416 -16.10 11.47 19.02
CA LEU A 416 -17.00 10.43 18.55
C LEU A 416 -17.97 11.00 17.51
N LYS A 417 -17.99 10.39 16.33
CA LYS A 417 -18.81 10.81 15.18
C LYS A 417 -19.92 9.82 14.93
N ASP A 418 -19.62 8.52 14.98
CA ASP A 418 -20.55 7.47 14.62
C ASP A 418 -20.64 6.42 15.75
N VAL A 419 -21.87 6.15 16.20
CA VAL A 419 -22.18 5.12 17.21
C VAL A 419 -23.23 4.18 16.66
N TRP A 420 -22.90 2.90 16.61
CA TRP A 420 -23.76 1.85 16.09
C TRP A 420 -24.31 1.01 17.25
N LEU A 421 -25.64 0.99 17.35
CA LEU A 421 -26.46 0.36 18.38
C LEU A 421 -27.60 -0.42 17.71
N LEU A 422 -27.28 -1.25 16.72
CA LEU A 422 -28.27 -2.09 16.05
C LEU A 422 -28.52 -3.35 16.89
N ASN A 423 -29.76 -3.78 16.99
CA ASN A 423 -30.16 -5.01 17.69
C ASN A 423 -29.66 -5.13 19.13
N VAL A 424 -29.66 -4.02 19.88
CA VAL A 424 -29.35 -4.02 21.33
C VAL A 424 -30.63 -3.92 22.16
N PRO A 425 -30.73 -4.58 23.33
CA PRO A 425 -31.92 -4.53 24.18
C PRO A 425 -32.06 -3.22 25.00
N LEU A 426 -31.51 -2.11 24.50
CA LEU A 426 -31.62 -0.79 25.12
C LEU A 426 -33.02 -0.21 24.95
N ARG A 427 -33.50 0.47 26.00
CA ARG A 427 -34.71 1.28 25.96
C ARG A 427 -34.43 2.61 25.26
N GLU A 428 -35.45 3.19 24.62
CA GLU A 428 -35.34 4.42 23.82
C GLU A 428 -34.75 5.60 24.62
N HIS A 429 -35.15 5.78 25.89
CA HIS A 429 -34.61 6.86 26.73
C HIS A 429 -33.08 6.77 26.93
N HIS A 430 -32.50 5.56 27.01
CA HIS A 430 -31.04 5.42 27.11
C HIS A 430 -30.31 5.92 25.85
N VAL A 431 -30.99 5.88 24.70
CA VAL A 431 -30.45 6.35 23.40
C VAL A 431 -30.68 7.85 23.25
N GLU A 432 -31.80 8.37 23.76
CA GLU A 432 -32.05 9.82 23.83
C GLU A 432 -31.03 10.52 24.73
N ASP A 433 -30.65 9.91 25.85
CA ASP A 433 -29.60 10.42 26.74
C ASP A 433 -28.23 10.57 26.04
N LEU A 434 -27.98 9.85 24.93
CA LEU A 434 -26.76 10.00 24.14
C LEU A 434 -26.74 11.25 23.24
N LYS A 435 -27.91 11.83 22.96
CA LYS A 435 -28.04 13.06 22.17
C LYS A 435 -27.74 14.26 23.08
N PHE A 436 -26.51 14.36 23.56
CA PHE A 436 -26.08 15.48 24.40
C PHE A 436 -25.79 16.73 23.56
N GLU A 437 -26.03 17.92 24.13
CA GLU A 437 -25.91 19.20 23.44
C GLU A 437 -24.46 19.49 22.98
N GLY A 438 -24.30 19.84 21.69
CA GLY A 438 -23.04 20.38 21.14
C GLY A 438 -22.19 19.43 20.28
N GLN A 439 -22.46 18.13 20.26
CA GLN A 439 -21.73 17.15 19.43
C GLN A 439 -22.61 16.62 18.28
N LEU A 440 -22.10 16.70 17.04
CA LEU A 440 -22.73 16.08 15.85
C LEU A 440 -22.51 14.56 15.87
N LEU A 441 -23.19 13.88 16.78
CA LEU A 441 -23.14 12.42 16.92
C LEU A 441 -24.17 11.74 16.02
N ARG A 442 -23.73 10.89 15.10
CA ARG A 442 -24.61 10.02 14.31
C ARG A 442 -24.86 8.73 15.07
N ILE A 443 -26.10 8.56 15.51
CA ILE A 443 -26.53 7.36 16.21
C ILE A 443 -27.30 6.48 15.22
N HIS A 444 -26.69 5.34 14.87
CA HIS A 444 -27.33 4.29 14.08
C HIS A 444 -28.00 3.31 15.04
N TYR A 445 -29.30 3.51 15.28
CA TYR A 445 -30.08 2.69 16.22
C TYR A 445 -31.21 1.95 15.50
N GLN A 446 -31.27 0.64 15.72
CA GLN A 446 -32.37 -0.20 15.29
C GLN A 446 -32.72 -1.16 16.42
N LYS A 447 -33.99 -1.14 16.83
CA LYS A 447 -34.50 -1.99 17.92
C LYS A 447 -34.64 -3.44 17.45
N ILE A 448 -34.37 -4.39 18.35
CA ILE A 448 -34.73 -5.80 18.14
C ILE A 448 -36.25 -5.87 17.96
N LYS A 449 -36.73 -6.36 16.81
CA LYS A 449 -38.15 -6.71 16.65
C LYS A 449 -38.42 -7.90 17.56
N LYS A 450 -39.28 -7.68 18.57
CA LYS A 450 -39.71 -8.72 19.51
C LYS A 450 -40.31 -9.92 18.80
#